data_AF-A0A0C9SLT0-F1
#
_entry.id   AF-A0A0C9SLT0-F1
#
_cell.length_a   1.000
_cell.length_b   1.000
_cell.length_c   1.000
_cell.angle_alpha   90.00
_cell.angle_beta   90.00
_cell.angle_gamma   90.00
#
_symmetry.space_group_name_H-M   'P 1'
#
loop_
_entity.id
_entity.type
_entity.pdbx_description
1 polymer ?
#
loop_
_entity_poly.entity_id
_entity_poly.type
_entity_poly.pdbx_seq_one_letter_code
_entity_poly.pdbx_strand_id
1 'polypeptide(L)'
;MKDIFDTTTKLRFRDPGDPQYIKFGAVRDKDPQYDIRAGQLKLAGEDVARFFEPSVEEIAEAFEKQRKATATPIKYAFLVGGYAANDFLYRRLQNHPAFSDLHLCRPASHVNKAVADGAVSFYIDHIVTSRTSRFTYGIECRRCYNSSLAEHREREETRYIDPSGNTMVPNGFSSILIKGIQVSEQQEFRQPYVINRGSPSEFTSVEIPIFAYRGSLLRPTWMDKEAASFTKLCTVIADTSKLINSMSPRPSLNGGIYYRLDIDVILLFGLTELKAQISWNHGGVEKRSPASIVYSDM
;
A
#
# COMPACT_ATOMS: atom_id res chain seq x y z
N MET A 1 30.79 21.10 -1.91
CA MET A 1 30.58 20.89 -3.36
C MET A 1 29.27 20.15 -3.63
N LYS A 2 29.05 18.94 -3.06
CA LYS A 2 27.81 18.17 -3.21
C LYS A 2 26.53 18.97 -2.92
N ASP A 3 26.46 19.64 -1.77
CA ASP A 3 25.25 20.39 -1.37
C ASP A 3 24.93 21.55 -2.32
N ILE A 4 25.97 22.14 -2.91
CA ILE A 4 25.83 23.26 -3.85
C ILE A 4 25.30 22.73 -5.19
N PHE A 5 25.82 21.59 -5.66
CA PHE A 5 25.25 20.91 -6.82
C PHE A 5 23.78 20.56 -6.58
N ASP A 6 23.45 20.00 -5.41
CA ASP A 6 22.10 19.54 -5.07
C ASP A 6 21.07 20.68 -5.01
N THR A 7 21.45 21.82 -4.44
CA THR A 7 20.56 22.98 -4.25
C THR A 7 20.52 23.93 -5.44
N THR A 8 21.46 23.83 -6.38
CA THR A 8 21.54 24.75 -7.54
C THR A 8 21.55 24.02 -8.87
N THR A 9 22.66 23.41 -9.28
CA THR A 9 22.85 22.80 -10.60
C THR A 9 21.85 21.69 -10.87
N LYS A 10 21.58 20.81 -9.89
CA LYS A 10 20.56 19.76 -9.99
C LYS A 10 19.19 20.29 -10.35
N LEU A 11 18.83 21.49 -9.89
CA LEU A 11 17.51 22.07 -10.12
C LEU A 11 17.45 22.93 -11.39
N ARG A 12 18.59 23.46 -11.84
CA ARG A 12 18.65 24.49 -12.88
C ARG A 12 19.26 24.01 -14.20
N PHE A 13 19.86 22.82 -14.25
CA PHE A 13 20.45 22.30 -15.47
C PHE A 13 19.40 22.12 -16.58
N ARG A 14 19.74 22.53 -17.82
CA ARG A 14 18.79 22.59 -18.94
C ARG A 14 19.32 21.97 -20.23
N ASP A 15 20.60 22.16 -20.49
CA ASP A 15 21.20 21.92 -21.81
C ASP A 15 22.62 21.36 -21.67
N PRO A 16 22.94 20.23 -22.32
CA PRO A 16 24.31 19.70 -22.41
C PRO A 16 25.33 20.66 -23.04
N GLY A 17 24.89 21.62 -23.86
CA GLY A 17 25.75 22.65 -24.44
C GLY A 17 26.24 23.70 -23.44
N ASP A 18 25.57 23.83 -22.28
CA ASP A 18 25.86 24.86 -21.29
C ASP A 18 26.74 24.34 -20.15
N PRO A 19 28.00 24.82 -20.01
CA PRO A 19 28.85 24.42 -18.89
C PRO A 19 28.29 24.92 -17.56
N GLN A 20 28.51 24.13 -16.51
CA GLN A 20 28.02 24.43 -15.16
C GLN A 20 29.16 24.83 -14.23
N TYR A 21 28.89 25.76 -13.33
CA TYR A 21 29.89 26.32 -12.42
C TYR A 21 29.48 26.04 -10.96
N ILE A 22 30.21 25.13 -10.32
CA ILE A 22 29.95 24.74 -8.93
C ILE A 22 30.89 25.52 -8.02
N LYS A 23 30.37 26.55 -7.35
CA LYS A 23 31.15 27.26 -6.32
C LYS A 23 31.37 26.32 -5.14
N PHE A 24 32.60 26.20 -4.64
CA PHE A 24 32.90 25.39 -3.46
C PHE A 24 34.03 25.97 -2.60
N GLY A 25 34.83 26.89 -3.14
CA GLY A 25 35.96 27.53 -2.45
C GLY A 25 35.88 29.06 -2.45
N ALA A 26 36.98 29.68 -2.02
CA ALA A 26 37.20 31.12 -2.02
C ALA A 26 37.65 31.63 -3.39
N VAL A 27 37.52 32.94 -3.62
CA VAL A 27 37.87 33.61 -4.89
C VAL A 27 39.36 33.46 -5.25
N ARG A 28 40.23 33.20 -4.28
CA ARG A 28 41.67 32.96 -4.50
C ARG A 28 42.00 31.52 -4.91
N ASP A 29 41.07 30.58 -4.73
CA ASP A 29 41.32 29.17 -5.00
C ASP A 29 41.30 28.94 -6.52
N LYS A 30 42.41 28.43 -7.05
CA LYS A 30 42.63 28.22 -8.48
C LYS A 30 43.44 26.95 -8.68
N ASP A 31 42.92 26.07 -9.52
CA ASP A 31 43.62 24.87 -9.97
C ASP A 31 43.22 24.58 -11.42
N PRO A 32 44.00 25.08 -12.40
CA PRO A 32 43.67 24.95 -13.81
C PRO A 32 43.67 23.50 -14.33
N GLN A 33 44.37 22.59 -13.65
CA GLN A 33 44.41 21.18 -14.04
C GLN A 33 43.03 20.51 -13.92
N TYR A 34 42.23 20.98 -12.97
CA TYR A 34 40.87 20.49 -12.72
C TYR A 34 39.79 21.53 -13.08
N ASP A 35 40.11 22.50 -13.95
CA ASP A 35 39.17 23.54 -14.38
C ASP A 35 38.58 24.38 -13.22
N ILE A 36 39.37 24.58 -12.16
CA ILE A 36 38.97 25.40 -10.99
C ILE A 36 39.47 26.83 -11.17
N ARG A 37 38.55 27.79 -11.14
CA ARG A 37 38.84 29.23 -11.15
C ARG A 37 37.95 29.96 -10.15
N ALA A 38 38.56 30.85 -9.37
CA ALA A 38 37.85 31.65 -8.36
C ALA A 38 36.98 30.82 -7.39
N GLY A 39 37.47 29.66 -6.99
CA GLY A 39 36.76 28.72 -6.11
C GLY A 39 35.54 28.05 -6.76
N GLN A 40 35.43 28.07 -8.09
CA GLN A 40 34.38 27.40 -8.86
C GLN A 40 34.98 26.30 -9.72
N LEU A 41 34.41 25.10 -9.63
CA LEU A 41 34.67 24.01 -10.55
C LEU A 41 33.79 24.20 -11.79
N LYS A 42 34.40 24.30 -12.98
CA LYS A 42 33.67 24.24 -14.24
C LYS A 42 33.49 22.77 -14.63
N LEU A 43 32.25 22.38 -14.90
CA LEU A 43 31.90 21.08 -15.46
C LEU A 43 31.36 21.26 -16.88
N ALA A 44 31.77 20.39 -17.81
CA ALA A 44 31.15 20.35 -19.13
C ALA A 44 29.66 19.98 -18.99
N GLY A 45 28.80 20.63 -19.78
CA GLY A 45 27.36 20.33 -19.73
C GLY A 45 27.07 18.88 -20.13
N GLU A 46 27.83 18.30 -21.05
CA GLU A 46 27.76 16.88 -21.43
C GLU A 46 28.04 15.94 -20.25
N ASP A 47 29.04 16.25 -19.42
CA ASP A 47 29.33 15.45 -18.22
C ASP A 47 28.23 15.58 -17.17
N VAL A 48 27.68 16.79 -17.01
CA VAL A 48 26.53 17.02 -16.12
C VAL A 48 25.30 16.28 -16.63
N ALA A 49 25.06 16.24 -17.94
CA ALA A 49 23.97 15.47 -18.54
C ALA A 49 24.12 13.97 -18.24
N ARG A 50 25.33 13.41 -18.37
CA ARG A 50 25.63 12.02 -18.02
C ARG A 50 25.31 11.66 -16.57
N PHE A 51 25.37 12.61 -15.63
CA PHE A 51 24.97 12.37 -14.25
C PHE A 51 23.45 12.16 -14.10
N PHE A 52 22.64 12.71 -15.02
CA PHE A 52 21.18 12.62 -14.97
C PHE A 52 20.61 11.51 -15.84
N GLU A 53 21.28 11.09 -16.91
CA GLU A 53 20.79 10.04 -17.82
C GLU A 53 20.35 8.75 -17.09
N PRO A 54 21.08 8.20 -16.10
CA PRO A 54 20.61 7.01 -15.39
C PRO A 54 19.24 7.20 -14.74
N SER A 55 18.99 8.37 -14.14
CA SER A 55 17.71 8.67 -13.51
C SER A 55 16.57 8.85 -14.51
N VAL A 56 16.86 9.34 -15.72
CA VAL A 56 15.86 9.44 -16.80
C VAL A 56 15.38 8.04 -17.19
N GLU A 57 16.33 7.13 -17.41
CA GLU A 57 16.05 5.75 -17.82
C GLU A 57 15.30 4.98 -16.70
N GLU A 58 15.73 5.11 -15.45
CA GLU A 58 15.05 4.47 -14.32
C GLU A 58 13.59 4.95 -14.16
N ILE A 59 13.34 6.26 -14.34
CA ILE A 59 11.98 6.82 -14.30
C ILE A 59 11.14 6.25 -15.45
N ALA A 60 11.70 6.19 -16.66
CA ALA A 60 11.01 5.65 -17.82
C ALA A 60 10.68 4.15 -17.66
N GLU A 61 11.62 3.36 -17.16
CA GLU A 61 11.41 1.93 -16.90
C GLU A 61 10.34 1.72 -15.82
N ALA A 62 10.39 2.49 -14.72
CA ALA A 62 9.38 2.45 -13.67
C ALA A 62 7.99 2.82 -14.20
N PHE A 63 7.90 3.83 -15.06
CA PHE A 63 6.66 4.23 -15.72
C PHE A 63 6.09 3.12 -16.60
N GLU A 64 6.92 2.48 -17.44
CA GLU A 64 6.49 1.37 -18.29
C GLU A 64 5.99 0.16 -17.49
N LYS A 65 6.65 -0.15 -16.35
CA LYS A 65 6.17 -1.20 -15.43
C LYS A 65 4.76 -0.89 -14.92
N GLN A 66 4.50 0.36 -14.54
CA GLN A 66 3.16 0.78 -14.10
C GLN A 66 2.13 0.72 -15.24
N ARG A 67 2.52 1.15 -16.45
CA ARG A 67 1.68 1.11 -17.64
C ARG A 67 1.24 -0.31 -18.00
N LYS A 68 2.15 -1.29 -17.90
CA LYS A 68 1.86 -2.72 -18.14
C LYS A 68 1.01 -3.35 -17.03
N ALA A 69 1.09 -2.84 -15.81
CA ALA A 69 0.38 -3.38 -14.65
C ALA A 69 -1.08 -2.90 -14.54
N THR A 70 -1.48 -1.89 -15.32
CA THR A 70 -2.84 -1.36 -15.33
C THR A 70 -3.60 -1.81 -16.57
N ALA A 71 -4.89 -2.13 -16.41
CA ALA A 71 -5.80 -2.34 -17.53
C ALA A 71 -6.30 -1.02 -18.15
N THR A 72 -6.12 0.10 -17.43
CA THR A 72 -6.61 1.41 -17.86
C THR A 72 -5.51 2.18 -18.60
N PRO A 73 -5.75 2.63 -19.84
CA PRO A 73 -4.79 3.45 -20.58
C PRO A 73 -4.44 4.74 -19.84
N ILE A 74 -3.14 5.03 -19.71
CA ILE A 74 -2.64 6.26 -19.07
C ILE A 74 -2.55 7.36 -20.13
N LYS A 75 -3.32 8.44 -19.94
CA LYS A 75 -3.33 9.61 -20.85
C LYS A 75 -2.51 10.80 -20.36
N TYR A 76 -2.28 10.89 -19.05
CA TYR A 76 -1.58 12.00 -18.40
C TYR A 76 -0.60 11.46 -17.37
N ALA A 77 0.59 12.06 -17.31
CA ALA A 77 1.57 11.81 -16.26
C ALA A 77 2.00 13.15 -15.66
N PHE A 78 2.02 13.26 -14.33
CA PHE A 78 2.40 14.49 -13.63
C PHE A 78 3.74 14.32 -12.93
N LEU A 79 4.74 15.08 -13.38
CA LEU A 79 6.06 15.13 -12.77
C LEU A 79 6.03 16.18 -11.64
N VAL A 80 6.16 15.72 -10.40
CA VAL A 80 6.09 16.54 -9.17
C VAL A 80 7.33 16.33 -8.29
N GLY A 81 7.52 17.22 -7.31
CA GLY A 81 8.67 17.19 -6.41
C GLY A 81 9.81 18.11 -6.84
N GLY A 82 10.87 18.21 -6.02
CA GLY A 82 11.95 19.16 -6.28
C GLY A 82 12.68 18.92 -7.60
N TYR A 83 12.94 17.66 -7.94
CA TYR A 83 13.71 17.31 -9.14
C TYR A 83 12.94 17.56 -10.46
N ALA A 84 11.61 17.57 -10.40
CA ALA A 84 10.74 17.90 -11.54
C ALA A 84 10.93 19.34 -12.08
N ALA A 85 11.53 20.23 -11.28
CA ALA A 85 11.91 21.57 -11.69
C ALA A 85 13.08 21.60 -12.70
N ASN A 86 13.85 20.52 -12.80
CA ASN A 86 14.97 20.42 -13.74
C ASN A 86 14.45 20.34 -15.19
N ASP A 87 14.86 21.29 -16.03
CA ASP A 87 14.39 21.38 -17.42
C ASP A 87 15.00 20.32 -18.32
N PHE A 88 16.24 19.90 -18.05
CA PHE A 88 16.88 18.80 -18.76
C PHE A 88 16.09 17.50 -18.57
N LEU A 89 15.81 17.12 -17.32
CA LEU A 89 15.00 15.96 -16.95
C LEU A 89 13.64 15.98 -17.65
N TYR A 90 12.91 17.09 -17.54
CA TYR A 90 11.59 17.22 -18.13
C TYR A 90 11.62 17.01 -19.66
N ARG A 91 12.57 17.64 -20.36
CA ARG A 91 12.70 17.49 -21.83
C ARG A 91 13.13 16.09 -22.22
N ARG A 92 14.07 15.48 -21.48
CA ARG A 92 14.52 14.11 -21.75
C ARG A 92 13.37 13.12 -21.59
N LEU A 93 12.59 13.21 -20.51
CA LEU A 93 11.40 12.37 -20.30
C LEU A 93 10.33 12.65 -21.37
N GLN A 94 10.05 13.91 -21.70
CA GLN A 94 9.06 14.28 -22.72
C GLN A 94 9.38 13.69 -24.10
N ASN A 95 10.67 13.60 -24.44
CA ASN A 95 11.14 13.02 -25.71
C ASN A 95 11.44 11.52 -25.64
N HIS A 96 11.34 10.90 -24.45
CA HIS A 96 11.64 9.50 -24.26
C HIS A 96 10.47 8.63 -24.78
N PRO A 97 10.72 7.51 -25.49
CA PRO A 97 9.67 6.68 -26.09
C PRO A 97 8.58 6.20 -25.11
N ALA A 98 8.93 5.99 -23.83
CA ALA A 98 7.98 5.61 -22.79
C ALA A 98 6.84 6.65 -22.57
N PHE A 99 7.04 7.91 -22.99
CA PHE A 99 6.09 9.00 -22.79
C PHE A 99 5.49 9.54 -24.11
N SER A 100 5.68 8.86 -25.24
CA SER A 100 5.23 9.34 -26.56
C SER A 100 3.72 9.45 -26.70
N ASP A 101 2.97 8.58 -26.01
CA ASP A 101 1.53 8.40 -26.21
C ASP A 101 0.69 9.05 -25.08
N LEU A 102 1.26 10.01 -24.36
CA LEU A 102 0.59 10.70 -23.25
C LEU A 102 1.03 12.15 -23.08
N HIS A 103 0.29 12.90 -22.27
CA HIS A 103 0.66 14.25 -21.86
C HIS A 103 1.49 14.23 -20.59
N LEU A 104 2.79 14.48 -20.71
CA LEU A 104 3.66 14.72 -19.56
C LEU A 104 3.48 16.17 -19.10
N CYS A 105 3.06 16.35 -17.85
CA CYS A 105 2.75 17.63 -17.25
C CYS A 105 3.64 17.87 -16.03
N ARG A 106 3.92 19.14 -15.73
CA ARG A 106 4.46 19.57 -14.44
C ARG A 106 3.89 20.94 -14.05
N PRO A 107 3.74 21.25 -12.75
CA PRO A 107 3.37 22.57 -12.28
C PRO A 107 4.26 23.68 -12.87
N ALA A 108 3.68 24.83 -13.21
CA ALA A 108 4.42 25.97 -13.76
C ALA A 108 5.34 26.65 -12.72
N SER A 109 4.94 26.63 -11.45
CA SER A 109 5.67 27.22 -10.33
C SER A 109 5.59 26.33 -9.10
N HIS A 110 6.56 26.44 -8.19
CA HIS A 110 6.58 25.74 -6.90
C HIS A 110 6.35 24.22 -7.01
N VAL A 111 7.04 23.57 -7.96
CA VAL A 111 6.88 22.14 -8.26
C VAL A 111 7.09 21.23 -7.04
N ASN A 112 7.92 21.69 -6.09
CA ASN A 112 8.18 21.03 -4.82
C ASN A 112 7.02 21.12 -3.80
N LYS A 113 6.00 21.94 -4.04
CA LYS A 113 4.85 22.14 -3.14
C LYS A 113 3.58 21.43 -3.58
N ALA A 114 3.51 20.90 -4.80
CA ALA A 114 2.30 20.31 -5.36
C ALA A 114 1.64 19.24 -4.45
N VAL A 115 2.45 18.42 -3.77
CA VAL A 115 1.95 17.41 -2.82
C VAL A 115 1.34 18.06 -1.58
N ALA A 116 1.98 19.08 -1.02
CA ALA A 116 1.49 19.79 0.16
C ALA A 116 0.22 20.59 -0.16
N ASP A 117 0.20 21.29 -1.29
CA ASP A 117 -0.97 22.03 -1.77
C ASP A 117 -2.16 21.08 -1.98
N GLY A 118 -1.93 19.92 -2.59
CA GLY A 118 -2.95 18.88 -2.76
C GLY A 118 -3.47 18.32 -1.44
N ALA A 119 -2.60 18.14 -0.44
CA ALA A 119 -2.99 17.67 0.89
C ALA A 119 -3.89 18.69 1.62
N VAL A 120 -3.55 19.98 1.54
CA VAL A 120 -4.36 21.06 2.14
C VAL A 120 -5.70 21.20 1.42
N SER A 121 -5.71 21.18 0.08
CA SER A 121 -6.97 21.22 -0.69
C SER A 121 -7.84 20.00 -0.39
N PHE A 122 -7.27 18.79 -0.28
CA PHE A 122 -8.03 17.61 0.13
C PHE A 122 -8.66 17.78 1.52
N TYR A 123 -7.90 18.28 2.49
CA TYR A 123 -8.39 18.50 3.86
C TYR A 123 -9.53 19.52 3.93
N ILE A 124 -9.47 20.57 3.11
CA ILE A 124 -10.48 21.63 3.11
C ILE A 124 -11.73 21.19 2.31
N ASP A 125 -11.52 20.74 1.07
CA ASP A 125 -12.60 20.62 0.08
C ASP A 125 -13.10 19.18 -0.09
N HIS A 126 -12.42 18.18 0.48
CA HIS A 126 -12.75 16.75 0.34
C HIS A 126 -12.94 16.32 -1.13
N ILE A 127 -12.17 16.92 -2.06
CA ILE A 127 -12.32 16.71 -3.50
C ILE A 127 -12.09 15.26 -3.97
N VAL A 128 -11.38 14.44 -3.18
CA VAL A 128 -11.17 13.01 -3.49
C VAL A 128 -12.32 12.22 -2.88
N THR A 129 -13.36 12.00 -3.68
CA THR A 129 -14.57 11.28 -3.25
C THR A 129 -14.43 9.77 -3.30
N SER A 130 -13.42 9.26 -4.02
CA SER A 130 -13.18 7.83 -4.15
C SER A 130 -11.73 7.46 -4.43
N ARG A 131 -11.35 6.23 -4.05
CA ARG A 131 -10.03 5.64 -4.24
C ARG A 131 -10.16 4.22 -4.75
N THR A 132 -9.18 3.75 -5.51
CA THR A 132 -9.14 2.36 -5.96
C THR A 132 -8.28 1.52 -5.04
N SER A 133 -8.80 0.38 -4.59
CA SER A 133 -8.06 -0.56 -3.76
C SER A 133 -6.81 -1.09 -4.48
N ARG A 134 -5.61 -0.83 -3.94
CA ARG A 134 -4.33 -1.25 -4.56
C ARG A 134 -4.10 -2.76 -4.49
N PHE A 135 -4.60 -3.40 -3.44
CA PHE A 135 -4.42 -4.83 -3.15
C PHE A 135 -5.76 -5.48 -2.79
N THR A 136 -5.76 -6.81 -2.67
CA THR A 136 -6.90 -7.52 -2.07
C THR A 136 -6.65 -7.62 -0.57
N TYR A 137 -7.58 -7.12 0.24
CA TYR A 137 -7.48 -7.09 1.70
C TYR A 137 -8.43 -8.10 2.32
N GLY A 138 -7.98 -8.75 3.39
CA GLY A 138 -8.75 -9.80 4.03
C GLY A 138 -8.08 -10.35 5.27
N ILE A 139 -8.58 -11.50 5.72
CA ILE A 139 -8.08 -12.19 6.90
C ILE A 139 -7.72 -13.64 6.57
N GLU A 140 -6.81 -14.20 7.36
CA GLU A 140 -6.67 -15.64 7.44
C GLU A 140 -7.93 -16.24 8.07
N CYS A 141 -8.44 -17.32 7.50
CA CYS A 141 -9.59 -18.04 8.01
C CYS A 141 -9.39 -19.55 7.90
N ARG A 142 -10.23 -20.29 8.61
CA ARG A 142 -10.37 -21.74 8.44
C ARG A 142 -11.56 -22.04 7.54
N ARG A 143 -11.48 -23.10 6.75
CA ARG A 143 -12.56 -23.55 5.85
C ARG A 143 -13.03 -24.94 6.25
N CYS A 144 -14.33 -25.22 6.19
CA CYS A 144 -14.82 -26.59 6.39
C CYS A 144 -14.20 -27.51 5.34
N TYR A 145 -13.68 -28.65 5.75
CA TYR A 145 -13.10 -29.62 4.82
C TYR A 145 -14.19 -30.20 3.92
N ASN A 146 -13.92 -30.24 2.61
CA ASN A 146 -14.79 -30.87 1.63
C ASN A 146 -13.95 -31.78 0.73
N SER A 147 -14.09 -33.10 0.89
CA SER A 147 -13.35 -34.10 0.12
C SER A 147 -13.66 -34.07 -1.38
N SER A 148 -14.75 -33.43 -1.82
CA SER A 148 -15.06 -33.29 -3.24
C SER A 148 -14.13 -32.28 -3.95
N LEU A 149 -13.50 -31.37 -3.22
CA LEU A 149 -12.64 -30.31 -3.76
C LEU A 149 -11.17 -30.74 -3.78
N ALA A 150 -10.52 -30.66 -4.95
CA ALA A 150 -9.12 -31.03 -5.12
C ALA A 150 -8.19 -30.23 -4.19
N GLU A 151 -8.38 -28.91 -4.11
CA GLU A 151 -7.58 -28.05 -3.21
C GLU A 151 -7.71 -28.41 -1.73
N HIS A 152 -8.85 -28.98 -1.32
CA HIS A 152 -9.02 -29.46 0.05
C HIS A 152 -8.28 -30.78 0.26
N ARG A 153 -8.35 -31.72 -0.71
CA ARG A 153 -7.62 -33.00 -0.65
C ARG A 153 -6.10 -32.79 -0.62
N GLU A 154 -5.57 -31.78 -1.30
CA GLU A 154 -4.15 -31.39 -1.19
C GLU A 154 -3.73 -31.05 0.26
N ARG A 155 -4.69 -30.63 1.09
CA ARG A 155 -4.49 -30.21 2.49
C ARG A 155 -5.07 -31.22 3.47
N GLU A 156 -5.25 -32.46 3.02
CA GLU A 156 -5.91 -33.49 3.81
C GLU A 156 -5.21 -33.77 5.15
N GLU A 157 -3.88 -33.73 5.15
CA GLU A 157 -3.03 -33.94 6.32
C GLU A 157 -3.01 -32.75 7.29
N THR A 158 -3.48 -31.56 6.88
CA THR A 158 -3.53 -30.37 7.75
C THR A 158 -4.88 -30.19 8.42
N ARG A 159 -5.83 -31.10 8.18
CA ARG A 159 -7.16 -31.06 8.77
C ARG A 159 -7.09 -31.18 10.28
N TYR A 160 -8.00 -30.48 10.94
CA TYR A 160 -8.22 -30.62 12.38
C TYR A 160 -9.70 -30.48 12.71
N ILE A 161 -10.07 -30.94 13.89
CA ILE A 161 -11.42 -30.78 14.44
C ILE A 161 -11.44 -29.48 15.25
N ASP A 162 -12.33 -28.55 14.90
CA ASP A 162 -12.52 -27.34 15.70
C ASP A 162 -13.42 -27.59 16.93
N PRO A 163 -13.56 -26.63 17.86
CA PRO A 163 -14.39 -26.83 19.06
C PRO A 163 -15.85 -27.19 18.79
N SER A 164 -16.40 -26.81 17.63
CA SER A 164 -17.77 -27.20 17.25
C SER A 164 -17.88 -28.65 16.76
N GLY A 165 -16.75 -29.34 16.59
CA GLY A 165 -16.65 -30.71 16.12
C GLY A 165 -16.56 -30.83 14.59
N ASN A 166 -16.51 -29.70 13.87
CA ASN A 166 -16.38 -29.69 12.42
C ASN A 166 -14.93 -29.95 11.99
N THR A 167 -14.76 -30.71 10.91
CA THR A 167 -13.46 -30.89 10.26
C THR A 167 -13.12 -29.65 9.44
N MET A 168 -12.03 -28.98 9.81
CA MET A 168 -11.57 -27.72 9.23
C MET A 168 -10.21 -27.88 8.56
N VAL A 169 -9.92 -27.01 7.59
CA VAL A 169 -8.61 -26.84 6.95
C VAL A 169 -8.08 -25.43 7.30
N PRO A 170 -6.81 -25.31 7.75
CA PRO A 170 -6.17 -24.02 8.06
C PRO A 170 -5.72 -23.27 6.79
N ASN A 171 -5.11 -22.08 6.96
CA ASN A 171 -4.50 -21.28 5.90
C ASN A 171 -5.46 -20.80 4.80
N GLY A 172 -6.78 -20.80 5.04
CA GLY A 172 -7.73 -20.18 4.13
C GLY A 172 -7.54 -18.67 4.14
N PHE A 173 -7.86 -18.02 3.02
CA PHE A 173 -7.95 -16.57 2.95
C PHE A 173 -9.37 -16.14 2.60
N SER A 174 -9.90 -15.18 3.35
CA SER A 174 -11.20 -14.57 3.09
C SER A 174 -11.00 -13.11 2.68
N SER A 175 -11.30 -12.82 1.41
CA SER A 175 -11.21 -11.47 0.88
C SER A 175 -12.40 -10.62 1.33
N ILE A 176 -12.13 -9.42 1.83
CA ILE A 176 -13.13 -8.43 2.27
C ILE A 176 -13.23 -7.29 1.25
N LEU A 177 -12.09 -6.79 0.76
CA LEU A 177 -12.00 -5.77 -0.28
C LEU A 177 -11.08 -6.25 -1.40
N ILE A 178 -11.60 -6.34 -2.63
CA ILE A 178 -10.85 -6.84 -3.79
C ILE A 178 -10.02 -5.73 -4.43
N LYS A 179 -8.82 -6.07 -4.92
CA LYS A 179 -7.98 -5.18 -5.74
C LYS A 179 -8.78 -4.59 -6.91
N GLY A 180 -8.62 -3.30 -7.17
CA GLY A 180 -9.25 -2.60 -8.28
C GLY A 180 -10.67 -2.10 -8.01
N ILE A 181 -11.27 -2.41 -6.86
CA ILE A 181 -12.58 -1.85 -6.48
C ILE A 181 -12.42 -0.37 -6.12
N GLN A 182 -13.27 0.46 -6.71
CA GLN A 182 -13.43 1.87 -6.35
C GLN A 182 -14.23 1.96 -5.05
N VAL A 183 -13.71 2.71 -4.09
CA VAL A 183 -14.24 2.87 -2.74
C VAL A 183 -14.52 4.34 -2.48
N SER A 184 -15.73 4.67 -2.04
CA SER A 184 -16.05 6.04 -1.59
C SER A 184 -15.63 6.29 -0.14
N GLU A 185 -15.53 7.56 0.25
CA GLU A 185 -15.07 7.98 1.59
C GLU A 185 -15.81 7.30 2.77
N GLN A 186 -17.12 7.09 2.62
CA GLN A 186 -17.97 6.59 3.71
C GLN A 186 -18.29 5.09 3.59
N GLN A 187 -17.70 4.40 2.61
CA GLN A 187 -18.07 3.01 2.34
C GLN A 187 -17.35 2.03 3.27
N GLU A 188 -18.14 1.26 4.01
CA GLU A 188 -17.68 0.11 4.79
C GLU A 188 -17.70 -1.16 3.93
N PHE A 189 -16.61 -1.94 4.00
CA PHE A 189 -16.57 -3.31 3.51
C PHE A 189 -16.63 -4.24 4.71
N ARG A 190 -17.71 -5.01 4.82
CA ARG A 190 -18.03 -5.85 5.96
C ARG A 190 -18.09 -7.31 5.53
N GLN A 191 -17.49 -8.20 6.32
CA GLN A 191 -17.64 -9.65 6.17
C GLN A 191 -17.88 -10.32 7.53
N PRO A 192 -18.86 -11.22 7.64
CA PRO A 192 -19.15 -11.95 8.86
C PRO A 192 -18.21 -13.13 9.07
N TYR A 193 -17.83 -13.37 10.32
CA TYR A 193 -17.00 -14.49 10.75
C TYR A 193 -17.50 -15.09 12.06
N VAL A 194 -17.11 -16.33 12.30
CA VAL A 194 -17.48 -17.10 13.49
C VAL A 194 -16.23 -17.57 14.21
N ILE A 195 -16.16 -17.28 15.51
CA ILE A 195 -15.09 -17.76 16.39
C ILE A 195 -15.68 -18.78 17.36
N ASN A 196 -15.11 -19.98 17.35
CA ASN A 196 -15.45 -21.06 18.28
C ASN A 196 -14.29 -21.29 19.25
N ARG A 197 -14.58 -21.38 20.55
CA ARG A 197 -13.64 -21.68 21.65
C ARG A 197 -14.23 -22.71 22.62
N GLY A 198 -13.39 -23.34 23.43
CA GLY A 198 -13.81 -24.34 24.42
C GLY A 198 -14.37 -23.73 25.70
N SER A 199 -13.90 -22.54 26.08
CA SER A 199 -14.28 -21.82 27.29
C SER A 199 -14.69 -20.37 27.01
N PRO A 200 -15.64 -19.79 27.77
CA PRO A 200 -15.95 -18.37 27.69
C PRO A 200 -14.75 -17.47 28.00
N SER A 201 -13.85 -17.90 28.90
CA SER A 201 -12.67 -17.11 29.30
C SER A 201 -11.71 -16.81 28.14
N GLU A 202 -11.75 -17.63 27.08
CA GLU A 202 -10.97 -17.44 25.85
C GLU A 202 -11.50 -16.28 24.98
N PHE A 203 -12.65 -15.69 25.32
CA PHE A 203 -13.22 -14.50 24.66
C PHE A 203 -12.95 -13.21 25.44
N THR A 204 -11.86 -13.13 26.22
CA THR A 204 -11.46 -11.86 26.86
C THR A 204 -11.13 -10.81 25.81
N SER A 205 -10.38 -11.19 24.78
CA SER A 205 -10.12 -10.38 23.60
C SER A 205 -10.19 -11.22 22.33
N VAL A 206 -10.55 -10.57 21.22
CA VAL A 206 -10.47 -11.12 19.88
C VAL A 206 -9.43 -10.34 19.10
N GLU A 207 -8.44 -11.05 18.57
CA GLU A 207 -7.36 -10.48 17.76
C GLU A 207 -7.44 -11.01 16.33
N ILE A 208 -7.49 -10.10 15.35
CA ILE A 208 -7.60 -10.46 13.94
C ILE A 208 -6.52 -9.73 13.14
N PRO A 209 -5.51 -10.47 12.64
CA PRO A 209 -4.57 -9.95 11.68
C PRO A 209 -5.26 -9.60 10.35
N ILE A 210 -4.98 -8.41 9.83
CA ILE A 210 -5.40 -7.98 8.49
C ILE A 210 -4.23 -8.15 7.53
N PHE A 211 -4.49 -8.75 6.37
CA PHE A 211 -3.49 -8.99 5.35
C PHE A 211 -3.83 -8.28 4.04
N ALA A 212 -2.79 -7.83 3.33
CA ALA A 212 -2.85 -7.52 1.90
C ALA A 212 -2.28 -8.70 1.11
N TYR A 213 -3.01 -9.12 0.08
CA TYR A 213 -2.50 -9.99 -0.97
C TYR A 213 -2.00 -9.14 -2.16
N ARG A 214 -0.71 -9.30 -2.47
CA ARG A 214 0.05 -8.55 -3.47
C ARG A 214 0.36 -9.35 -4.74
N GLY A 215 -0.14 -10.58 -4.84
CA GLY A 215 0.05 -11.45 -6.00
C GLY A 215 -0.89 -11.13 -7.17
N SER A 216 -0.95 -12.03 -8.15
CA SER A 216 -1.68 -11.83 -9.40
C SER A 216 -3.14 -12.34 -9.37
N LEU A 217 -3.50 -13.18 -8.40
CA LEU A 217 -4.86 -13.72 -8.30
C LEU A 217 -5.87 -12.64 -7.94
N LEU A 218 -6.98 -12.57 -8.68
CA LEU A 218 -8.07 -11.65 -8.36
C LEU A 218 -8.76 -12.03 -7.03
N ARG A 219 -8.89 -13.34 -6.78
CA ARG A 219 -9.56 -13.91 -5.61
C ARG A 219 -8.71 -15.04 -5.00
N PRO A 220 -7.66 -14.70 -4.23
CA PRO A 220 -6.90 -15.70 -3.49
C PRO A 220 -7.79 -16.43 -2.47
N THR A 221 -7.69 -17.75 -2.40
CA THR A 221 -8.49 -18.61 -1.51
C THR A 221 -7.69 -19.23 -0.38
N TRP A 222 -6.37 -19.36 -0.57
CA TRP A 222 -5.44 -20.02 0.34
C TRP A 222 -4.16 -19.19 0.46
N MET A 223 -3.62 -19.11 1.67
CA MET A 223 -2.40 -18.34 1.97
C MET A 223 -1.12 -19.13 1.72
N ASP A 224 -1.18 -20.46 1.73
CA ASP A 224 -0.02 -21.34 1.58
C ASP A 224 0.51 -21.45 0.13
N LYS A 225 -0.34 -21.24 -0.89
CA LYS A 225 0.07 -21.31 -2.32
C LYS A 225 1.01 -20.18 -2.72
N GLU A 226 0.79 -18.98 -2.19
CA GLU A 226 1.59 -17.79 -2.50
C GLU A 226 1.94 -17.04 -1.21
N ALA A 227 2.51 -17.74 -0.22
CA ALA A 227 2.77 -17.16 1.10
C ALA A 227 3.56 -15.83 1.04
N ALA A 228 4.53 -15.72 0.14
CA ALA A 228 5.31 -14.50 -0.07
C ALA A 228 4.51 -13.31 -0.62
N SER A 229 3.34 -13.56 -1.22
CA SER A 229 2.42 -12.53 -1.71
C SER A 229 1.55 -11.92 -0.61
N PHE A 230 1.54 -12.48 0.62
CA PHE A 230 0.75 -11.96 1.73
C PHE A 230 1.62 -11.12 2.67
N THR A 231 1.15 -9.92 2.98
CA THR A 231 1.78 -9.03 3.97
C THR A 231 0.78 -8.74 5.07
N LYS A 232 1.13 -9.07 6.32
CA LYS A 232 0.35 -8.65 7.49
C LYS A 232 0.51 -7.14 7.65
N LEU A 233 -0.60 -6.42 7.73
CA LEU A 233 -0.59 -4.96 7.81
C LEU A 233 -0.81 -4.46 9.23
N CYS A 234 -1.75 -5.06 9.96
CA CYS A 234 -2.02 -4.76 11.36
C CYS A 234 -2.72 -5.94 12.06
N THR A 235 -2.93 -5.83 13.36
CA THR A 235 -3.87 -6.65 14.12
C THR A 235 -4.96 -5.74 14.69
N VAL A 236 -6.23 -6.07 14.46
CA VAL A 236 -7.36 -5.43 15.12
C VAL A 236 -7.66 -6.19 16.41
N ILE A 237 -7.84 -5.47 17.52
CA ILE A 237 -8.08 -6.06 18.84
C ILE A 237 -9.44 -5.55 19.34
N ALA A 238 -10.34 -6.49 19.64
CA ALA A 238 -11.61 -6.22 20.30
C ALA A 238 -11.57 -6.74 21.73
N ASP A 239 -11.85 -5.88 22.71
CA ASP A 239 -12.15 -6.31 24.08
C ASP A 239 -13.59 -6.85 24.12
N THR A 240 -13.70 -8.16 24.31
CA THR A 240 -14.97 -8.89 24.37
C THR A 240 -15.25 -9.44 25.76
N SER A 241 -14.49 -9.02 26.79
CA SER A 241 -14.61 -9.48 28.18
C SER A 241 -16.03 -9.38 28.75
N LYS A 242 -16.78 -8.34 28.35
CA LYS A 242 -18.17 -8.12 28.79
C LYS A 242 -19.14 -9.20 28.29
N LEU A 243 -18.78 -9.96 27.25
CA LEU A 243 -19.62 -11.03 26.72
C LEU A 243 -19.51 -12.32 27.53
N ILE A 244 -18.39 -12.57 28.22
CA ILE A 244 -18.03 -13.84 28.86
C ILE A 244 -19.19 -14.38 29.71
N ASN A 245 -19.80 -13.52 30.53
CA ASN A 245 -20.87 -13.90 31.46
C ASN A 245 -22.24 -14.12 30.77
N SER A 246 -22.39 -13.69 29.52
CA SER A 246 -23.64 -13.79 28.74
C SER A 246 -23.60 -14.90 27.68
N MET A 247 -22.45 -15.58 27.50
CA MET A 247 -22.31 -16.62 26.49
C MET A 247 -23.02 -17.90 26.93
N SER A 248 -23.78 -18.51 26.03
CA SER A 248 -24.42 -19.80 26.27
C SER A 248 -23.58 -20.95 25.70
N PRO A 249 -23.42 -22.06 26.44
CA PRO A 249 -22.76 -23.25 25.92
C PRO A 249 -23.58 -23.84 24.76
N ARG A 250 -22.87 -24.41 23.78
CA ARG A 250 -23.44 -25.10 22.63
C ARG A 250 -22.91 -26.54 22.57
N PRO A 251 -23.73 -27.53 22.17
CA PRO A 251 -23.26 -28.90 22.04
C PRO A 251 -22.31 -29.05 20.85
N SER A 252 -21.18 -29.71 21.05
CA SER A 252 -20.23 -30.04 19.97
C SER A 252 -20.63 -31.35 19.27
N LEU A 253 -20.35 -31.46 17.96
CA LEU A 253 -20.67 -32.67 17.17
C LEU A 253 -19.93 -33.93 17.67
N ASN A 254 -18.78 -33.75 18.31
CA ASN A 254 -17.95 -34.85 18.80
C ASN A 254 -18.11 -35.06 20.32
N GLY A 255 -19.17 -34.50 20.92
CA GLY A 255 -19.42 -34.51 22.35
C GLY A 255 -18.76 -33.34 23.09
N GLY A 256 -19.30 -33.01 24.26
CA GLY A 256 -18.88 -31.85 25.04
C GLY A 256 -19.59 -30.55 24.62
N ILE A 257 -19.06 -29.42 25.10
CA ILE A 257 -19.61 -28.09 24.87
C ILE A 257 -18.56 -27.16 24.28
N TYR A 258 -19.03 -26.17 23.54
CA TYR A 258 -18.21 -25.08 23.01
C TYR A 258 -18.98 -23.77 23.07
N TYR A 259 -18.28 -22.66 22.82
CA TYR A 259 -18.85 -21.32 22.82
C TYR A 259 -18.55 -20.65 21.49
N ARG A 260 -19.52 -19.86 21.01
CA ARG A 260 -19.50 -19.20 19.70
C ARG A 260 -19.64 -17.70 19.87
N LEU A 261 -18.82 -16.95 19.14
CA LEU A 261 -18.97 -15.53 18.94
C LEU A 261 -19.08 -15.23 17.45
N ASP A 262 -20.15 -14.53 17.07
CA ASP A 262 -20.35 -13.99 15.73
C ASP A 262 -19.79 -12.56 15.71
N ILE A 263 -18.95 -12.28 14.72
CA ILE A 263 -18.34 -10.97 14.52
C ILE A 263 -18.45 -10.55 13.05
N ASP A 264 -18.30 -9.26 12.79
CA ASP A 264 -17.92 -8.77 11.47
C ASP A 264 -16.53 -8.14 11.52
N VAL A 265 -15.72 -8.38 10.50
CA VAL A 265 -14.52 -7.58 10.24
C VAL A 265 -14.89 -6.51 9.22
N ILE A 266 -14.63 -5.25 9.57
CA ILE A 266 -14.99 -4.07 8.81
C ILE A 266 -13.72 -3.37 8.34
N LEU A 267 -13.61 -3.12 7.04
CA LEU A 267 -12.58 -2.29 6.44
C LEU A 267 -13.18 -0.97 5.96
N LEU A 268 -12.56 0.14 6.31
CA LEU A 268 -12.91 1.48 5.85
C LEU A 268 -11.74 2.04 5.03
N PHE A 269 -11.96 2.24 3.73
CA PHE A 269 -10.90 2.63 2.77
C PHE A 269 -10.97 4.10 2.32
N GLY A 270 -11.90 4.86 2.91
CA GLY A 270 -12.36 6.10 2.33
C GLY A 270 -11.54 7.36 2.60
N LEU A 271 -10.57 7.29 3.53
CA LEU A 271 -9.72 8.43 3.90
C LEU A 271 -8.29 8.27 3.35
N THR A 272 -7.33 8.98 3.93
CA THR A 272 -5.89 8.85 3.64
C THR A 272 -5.35 7.46 3.96
N GLU A 273 -5.97 6.74 4.90
CA GLU A 273 -5.50 5.45 5.44
C GLU A 273 -6.63 4.42 5.47
N LEU A 274 -6.28 3.15 5.22
CA LEU A 274 -7.18 2.03 5.49
C LEU A 274 -7.33 1.89 7.01
N LYS A 275 -8.57 1.76 7.48
CA LYS A 275 -8.89 1.45 8.88
C LYS A 275 -9.58 0.10 8.96
N ALA A 276 -9.32 -0.64 10.03
CA ALA A 276 -9.97 -1.92 10.29
C ALA A 276 -10.58 -1.96 11.69
N GLN A 277 -11.76 -2.59 11.80
CA GLN A 277 -12.53 -2.75 13.03
C GLN A 277 -13.12 -4.15 13.11
N ILE A 278 -13.41 -4.59 14.33
CA ILE A 278 -14.25 -5.76 14.59
C ILE A 278 -15.56 -5.24 15.20
N SER A 279 -16.69 -5.76 14.73
CA SER A 279 -17.98 -5.52 15.37
C SER A 279 -18.61 -6.81 15.86
N TRP A 280 -19.41 -6.74 16.92
CA TRP A 280 -20.13 -7.86 17.51
C TRP A 280 -21.42 -7.38 18.16
N ASN A 281 -22.37 -8.29 18.38
CA ASN A 281 -23.60 -7.96 19.10
C ASN A 281 -23.44 -8.23 20.60
N HIS A 282 -23.86 -7.29 21.45
CA HIS A 282 -24.00 -7.50 22.89
C HIS A 282 -25.35 -6.95 23.35
N GLY A 283 -26.27 -7.85 23.75
CA GLY A 283 -27.59 -7.48 24.26
C GLY A 283 -28.48 -6.78 23.21
N GLY A 284 -28.38 -7.17 21.94
CA GLY A 284 -29.13 -6.56 20.83
C GLY A 284 -28.47 -5.31 20.26
N VAL A 285 -27.38 -4.81 20.85
CA VAL A 285 -26.68 -3.60 20.42
C VAL A 285 -25.34 -3.95 19.77
N GLU A 286 -25.08 -3.39 18.59
CA GLU A 286 -23.77 -3.51 17.94
C GLU A 286 -22.70 -2.78 18.77
N LYS A 287 -21.59 -3.47 19.03
CA LYS A 287 -20.37 -2.93 19.61
C LYS A 287 -19.26 -3.01 18.57
N ARG A 288 -18.33 -2.08 18.63
CA ARG A 288 -17.18 -2.01 17.72
C ARG A 288 -15.90 -1.81 18.51
N SER A 289 -14.81 -2.42 18.05
CA SER A 289 -13.47 -2.12 18.55
C SER A 289 -13.05 -0.70 18.15
N PRO A 290 -12.04 -0.11 18.81
CA PRO A 290 -11.30 1.00 18.24
C PRO A 290 -10.82 0.65 16.81
N ALA A 291 -10.74 1.67 15.94
CA ALA A 291 -10.21 1.49 14.60
C ALA A 291 -8.68 1.37 14.66
N SER A 292 -8.14 0.31 14.08
CA SER A 292 -6.70 0.18 13.85
C SER A 292 -6.36 0.81 12.50
N ILE A 293 -5.41 1.76 12.50
CA ILE A 293 -4.84 2.33 11.28
C ILE A 293 -3.94 1.29 10.63
N VAL A 294 -4.12 1.09 9.32
CA VAL A 294 -3.36 0.14 8.54
C VAL A 294 -2.31 0.89 7.73
N TYR A 295 -1.06 0.81 8.17
CA TYR A 295 0.07 1.32 7.41
C TYR A 295 0.41 0.31 6.31
N SER A 296 0.47 0.76 5.06
CA SER A 296 1.12 -0.03 4.02
C SER A 296 2.61 0.31 4.02
N ASP A 297 3.48 -0.67 4.19
CA ASP A 297 4.87 -0.51 3.77
C ASP A 297 4.86 -0.11 2.29
N MET A 298 5.42 1.07 1.99
CA MET A 298 5.44 1.67 0.65
C MET A 298 6.17 0.78 -0.35
#